data_AF-A0A2W4PZR3-F1
#
_entry.id   AF-A0A2W4PZR3-F1
#
_cell.length_a   1.000
_cell.length_b   1.000
_cell.length_c   1.000
_cell.angle_alpha   90.00
_cell.angle_beta   90.00
_cell.angle_gamma   90.00
#
_symmetry.space_group_name_H-M   'P 1'
#
loop_
_entity.id
_entity.type
_entity.pdbx_description
1 polymer ?
#
loop_
_entity_poly.entity_id
_entity_poly.type
_entity_poly.pdbx_seq_one_letter_code
_entity_poly.pdbx_strand_id
1 'polypeptide(L)' 'FNTGTARHLFCKVCGVKSFYVPRSHPDGYSINARCLDEGTVEMLTVTPFDGRNWEAAAEDLEPLPQE' A
#
# COMPACT_ATOMS: atom_id res chain seq x y z
N PHE A 1 -5.47 -15.05 4.06
CA PHE A 1 -4.83 -15.21 2.73
C PHE A 1 -5.82 -15.86 1.75
N ASN A 2 -5.57 -15.79 0.43
CA ASN A 2 -6.38 -16.42 -0.64
C ASN A 2 -7.87 -16.01 -0.72
N THR A 3 -8.27 -14.93 -0.08
CA THR A 3 -9.65 -14.40 -0.14
C THR A 3 -9.92 -13.54 -1.37
N GLY A 4 -8.87 -13.14 -2.10
CA GLY A 4 -8.98 -12.16 -3.18
C GLY A 4 -9.18 -10.71 -2.71
N THR A 5 -9.23 -10.44 -1.40
CA THR A 5 -9.42 -9.08 -0.84
C THR A 5 -8.29 -8.15 -1.28
N ALA A 6 -7.04 -8.60 -1.20
CA ALA A 6 -5.92 -7.87 -1.76
C ALA A 6 -5.89 -8.08 -3.28
N ARG A 7 -5.90 -6.98 -4.05
CA ARG A 7 -5.80 -7.00 -5.52
C ARG A 7 -4.45 -6.46 -5.94
N HIS A 8 -3.51 -7.36 -6.22
CA HIS A 8 -2.17 -7.01 -6.69
C HIS A 8 -2.18 -6.68 -8.18
N LEU A 9 -1.63 -5.51 -8.53
CA LEU A 9 -1.52 -5.05 -9.91
C LEU A 9 -0.05 -4.90 -10.27
N PHE A 10 0.33 -5.38 -11.45
CA PHE A 10 1.71 -5.29 -11.94
C PHE A 10 1.71 -4.74 -13.36
N CYS A 11 2.69 -3.91 -13.68
CA CYS A 11 2.89 -3.42 -15.04
C CYS A 11 3.16 -4.59 -15.98
N LYS A 12 2.35 -4.73 -17.04
CA LYS A 12 2.50 -5.81 -18.03
C LYS A 12 3.82 -5.76 -18.81
N VAL A 13 4.52 -4.62 -18.80
CA VAL A 13 5.74 -4.40 -19.56
C VAL A 13 6.98 -4.70 -18.71
N CYS A 14 7.05 -4.14 -17.49
CA CYS A 14 8.24 -4.24 -16.64
C CYS A 14 8.04 -5.02 -15.34
N GLY A 15 6.81 -5.45 -15.01
CA GLY A 15 6.51 -6.22 -13.81
C GLY A 15 6.47 -5.43 -12.50
N VAL A 16 6.64 -4.09 -12.53
CA VAL A 16 6.60 -3.26 -11.31
C VAL A 16 5.18 -3.16 -10.75
N LYS A 17 5.04 -3.32 -9.43
CA LYS A 17 3.82 -2.98 -8.67
C LYS A 17 3.85 -1.51 -8.30
N SER A 18 3.33 -0.65 -9.17
CA SER A 18 3.23 0.80 -8.91
C SER A 18 2.15 1.10 -7.87
N PHE A 19 1.06 0.35 -7.87
CA PHE A 19 0.01 0.43 -6.85
C PHE A 19 -0.74 -0.90 -6.72
N TYR A 20 -1.47 -1.06 -5.62
CA TYR A 20 -2.38 -2.20 -5.42
C TYR A 20 -3.45 -1.87 -4.37
N VAL A 21 -4.50 -2.70 -4.31
CA VAL A 21 -5.47 -2.64 -3.21
C VAL A 21 -5.06 -3.61 -2.11
N PRO A 22 -4.69 -3.11 -0.91
CA PRO A 22 -4.27 -3.96 0.20
C PRO A 22 -5.47 -4.60 0.91
N ARG A 23 -5.22 -5.71 1.63
CA ARG A 23 -6.28 -6.34 2.43
C ARG A 23 -6.70 -5.54 3.66
N SER A 24 -5.78 -4.74 4.22
CA SER A 24 -6.04 -3.91 5.40
C SER A 24 -6.92 -2.71 5.07
N HIS A 25 -6.85 -2.22 3.83
CA HIS A 25 -7.63 -1.08 3.33
C HIS A 25 -8.23 -1.43 1.96
N PRO A 26 -9.30 -2.26 1.93
CA PRO A 26 -9.88 -2.78 0.69
C PRO A 26 -10.52 -1.69 -0.20
N ASP A 27 -10.86 -0.54 0.40
CA ASP A 27 -11.42 0.62 -0.30
C ASP A 27 -10.35 1.66 -0.69
N GLY A 28 -9.07 1.37 -0.41
CA GLY A 28 -7.95 2.27 -0.66
C GLY A 28 -6.90 1.69 -1.60
N TYR A 29 -5.89 2.52 -1.89
CA TYR A 29 -4.72 2.14 -2.68
C TYR A 29 -3.43 2.34 -1.89
N SER A 30 -2.53 1.36 -1.99
CA SER A 30 -1.15 1.49 -1.56
C SER A 30 -0.28 1.79 -2.78
N ILE A 31 0.44 2.91 -2.73
CA ILE A 31 1.27 3.43 -3.82
C ILE A 31 2.75 3.16 -3.52
N ASN A 32 3.50 2.73 -4.53
CA ASN A 32 4.95 2.66 -4.46
C ASN A 32 5.53 4.06 -4.67
N ALA A 33 6.05 4.68 -3.60
CA ALA A 33 6.60 6.03 -3.64
C ALA A 33 7.72 6.21 -4.69
N ARG A 34 8.46 5.16 -5.05
CA ARG A 34 9.50 5.21 -6.11
C ARG A 34 8.95 5.29 -7.53
N CYS A 35 7.64 5.13 -7.69
CA CYS A 35 6.96 5.23 -8.97
C CYS A 35 6.22 6.56 -9.15
N LEU A 36 6.39 7.51 -8.22
CA LEU A 36 5.85 8.85 -8.35
C LEU A 36 6.79 9.70 -9.21
N ASP A 37 6.21 10.54 -10.06
CA ASP A 37 6.96 11.55 -10.80
C ASP A 37 7.46 12.63 -9.84
N GLU A 38 8.58 13.25 -10.19
CA GLU A 38 9.15 14.35 -9.41
C GLU A 38 8.13 15.50 -9.26
N GLY A 39 7.97 16.01 -8.04
CA GLY A 39 7.00 17.05 -7.72
C GLY A 39 5.57 16.57 -7.46
N THR A 40 5.28 15.26 -7.54
CA THR A 40 3.93 14.72 -7.24
C THR A 40 3.54 14.89 -5.77
N VAL A 41 4.51 14.82 -4.86
CA VAL A 41 4.30 14.97 -3.41
C VAL A 41 5.31 15.95 -2.85
N GLU A 42 4.89 16.76 -1.88
CA GLU A 42 5.74 17.77 -1.24
C GLU A 42 6.57 17.19 -0.08
N MET A 43 6.04 16.16 0.59
CA MET A 43 6.69 15.51 1.74
C MET A 43 6.32 14.02 1.82
N LEU A 44 7.25 13.21 2.31
CA LEU A 44 7.03 11.81 2.64
C LEU A 44 7.51 11.53 4.07
N THR A 45 6.63 10.97 4.91
CA THR A 45 6.98 10.48 6.25
C THR A 45 7.13 8.96 6.20
N VAL A 46 8.22 8.44 6.78
CA VAL A 46 8.51 7.00 6.78
C VAL A 46 8.46 6.47 8.21
N THR A 47 7.51 5.56 8.46
CA THR A 47 7.37 4.85 9.74
C THR A 47 7.77 3.39 9.55
N PRO A 48 8.68 2.83 10.38
CA PRO A 48 8.99 1.41 10.34
C PRO A 48 7.74 0.55 10.60
N PHE A 49 7.60 -0.55 9.86
CA PHE A 49 6.50 -1.50 10.04
C PHE A 49 7.06 -2.92 10.16
N ASP A 50 6.61 -3.67 11.17
CA ASP A 50 7.00 -5.07 11.34
C ASP A 50 6.19 -5.98 10.40
N GLY A 51 6.71 -6.15 9.19
CA GLY A 51 6.11 -7.06 8.21
C GLY A 51 6.23 -8.54 8.58
N ARG A 52 7.07 -8.92 9.56
CA ARG A 52 7.24 -10.30 10.00
C ARG A 52 6.11 -10.72 10.93
N ASN A 53 5.68 -9.84 11.82
CA ASN A 53 4.56 -10.03 12.74
C ASN A 53 3.33 -9.23 12.27
N TRP A 54 2.93 -9.46 11.02
CA TRP A 54 1.92 -8.65 10.32
C TRP A 54 0.60 -8.54 11.10
N GLU A 55 0.11 -9.65 11.66
CA GLU A 55 -1.19 -9.68 12.36
C GLU A 55 -1.24 -8.72 13.55
N ALA A 56 -0.17 -8.66 14.35
CA ALA A 56 -0.08 -7.73 15.47
C ALA A 56 0.17 -6.30 14.98
N ALA A 57 1.09 -6.11 14.03
CA ALA A 57 1.42 -4.79 13.52
C ALA A 57 0.26 -4.11 12.76
N ALA A 58 -0.65 -4.89 12.18
CA ALA A 58 -1.80 -4.37 11.46
C ALA A 58 -2.84 -3.68 12.36
N GLU A 59 -2.83 -3.95 13.68
CA GLU A 59 -3.71 -3.30 14.65
C GLU A 59 -3.39 -1.80 14.80
N ASP A 60 -2.14 -1.41 14.56
CA ASP A 60 -1.66 -0.03 14.66
C ASP A 60 -1.86 0.78 13.36
N LEU A 61 -2.47 0.18 12.31
CA LEU A 61 -2.69 0.88 11.05
C LEU A 61 -3.83 1.88 11.18
N GLU A 62 -3.56 3.13 10.80
CA GLU A 62 -4.57 4.18 10.75
C GLU A 62 -5.65 3.85 9.69
N PRO A 63 -6.94 4.03 10.02
CA PRO A 63 -8.02 3.82 9.06
C PRO A 63 -7.98 4.85 7.93
N LEU A 64 -8.63 4.53 6.81
CA LEU A 64 -8.81 5.49 5.73
C LEU A 64 -9.63 6.69 6.20
N PRO A 65 -9.30 7.92 5.75
CA PRO A 65 -10.15 9.09 5.99
C PRO A 65 -11.58 8.84 5.49
N GLN A 66 -12.57 9.32 6.24
CA GLN A 66 -13.96 9.38 5.77
C GLN A 66 -14.15 10.67 4.96
N GLU A 67 -14.92 10.60 3.88
CA GLU A 67 -15.30 11.75 3.05
C GLU A 67 -16.10 12.81 3.82
#